data_AF-A0A7V9HXD1-F1
#
_entry.id   AF-A0A7V9HXD1-F1
#
_cell.length_a   1.000
_cell.length_b   1.000
_cell.length_c   1.000
_cell.angle_alpha   90.00
_cell.angle_beta   90.00
_cell.angle_gamma   90.00
#
_symmetry.space_group_name_H-M   'P 1'
#
loop_
_entity.id
_entity.type
_entity.pdbx_description
1 polymer ?
#
loop_
_entity_poly.entity_id
_entity_poly.type
_entity_poly.pdbx_seq_one_letter_code
_entity_poly.pdbx_strand_id
1 'polypeptide(L)'
;MKRTNKKTKGRTSRTPQVVIEVTKDDYRREIRSGVSAEHALQPGRHVFRRGGFKARHPDLDVEKAPVKVRVNIYLDRDIVDYFKDRAKSPHAAKYQTQINNALRSLVDTKTTRQLEFAPLIESDDFITAVAERVAQKGRSRSTPAKRRPTAKTMPAARNS
;
A
#
# COMPACT_ATOMS: atom_id res chain seq x y z
N MET A 1 -21.92 -14.74 -45.84
CA MET A 1 -21.76 -16.03 -45.13
C MET A 1 -21.28 -15.77 -43.70
N LYS A 2 -21.97 -16.33 -42.70
CA LYS A 2 -21.88 -15.97 -41.27
C LYS A 2 -20.63 -16.61 -40.63
N ARG A 3 -19.82 -15.82 -39.94
CA ARG A 3 -18.79 -16.31 -39.00
C ARG A 3 -19.47 -16.62 -37.67
N THR A 4 -19.46 -17.88 -37.23
CA THR A 4 -19.92 -18.26 -35.88
C THR A 4 -18.73 -18.71 -35.05
N ASN A 5 -18.36 -17.86 -34.09
CA ASN A 5 -17.29 -18.09 -33.13
C ASN A 5 -17.87 -18.89 -31.95
N LYS A 6 -17.77 -20.21 -31.98
CA LYS A 6 -18.24 -21.07 -30.89
C LYS A 6 -17.13 -21.24 -29.85
N LYS A 7 -17.11 -20.35 -28.84
CA LYS A 7 -16.35 -20.56 -27.59
C LYS A 7 -16.94 -21.75 -26.84
N THR A 8 -16.45 -22.95 -27.10
CA THR A 8 -16.66 -24.10 -26.22
C THR A 8 -15.67 -24.04 -25.07
N LYS A 9 -16.13 -23.54 -23.91
CA LYS A 9 -15.49 -23.78 -22.61
C LYS A 9 -15.59 -25.27 -22.30
N GLY A 10 -14.65 -26.06 -22.80
CA GLY A 10 -14.49 -27.47 -22.44
C GLY A 10 -13.71 -27.58 -21.14
N ARG A 11 -14.38 -27.97 -20.06
CA ARG A 11 -13.74 -28.58 -18.88
C ARG A 11 -13.11 -29.90 -19.34
N THR A 12 -11.80 -29.92 -19.61
CA THR A 12 -11.04 -31.17 -19.70
C THR A 12 -10.35 -31.41 -18.36
N SER A 13 -10.67 -32.55 -17.75
CA SER A 13 -10.03 -33.12 -16.56
C SER A 13 -8.52 -32.99 -16.68
N ARG A 14 -7.92 -32.19 -15.79
CA ARG A 14 -6.49 -31.87 -15.83
C ARG A 14 -5.70 -33.06 -15.29
N THR A 15 -5.27 -33.96 -16.15
CA THR A 15 -4.16 -34.84 -15.80
C THR A 15 -2.95 -33.95 -15.45
N PRO A 16 -2.19 -34.26 -14.39
CA PRO A 16 -1.05 -33.44 -13.99
C PRO A 16 0.12 -33.52 -14.99
N GLN A 17 0.03 -34.36 -16.01
CA GLN A 17 1.08 -34.63 -16.98
C GLN A 17 0.77 -33.96 -18.33
N VAL A 18 1.76 -33.26 -18.88
CA VAL A 18 1.78 -32.74 -20.25
C VAL A 18 2.80 -33.56 -21.01
N VAL A 19 2.35 -34.28 -22.03
CA VAL A 19 3.23 -35.03 -22.93
C VAL A 19 3.45 -34.16 -24.16
N ILE A 20 4.71 -33.91 -24.51
CA ILE A 20 5.11 -33.21 -25.72
C ILE A 20 5.93 -34.19 -26.55
N GLU A 21 5.49 -34.45 -27.77
CA GLU A 21 6.24 -35.24 -28.74
C GLU A 21 6.97 -34.28 -29.67
N VAL A 22 8.30 -34.35 -29.64
CA VAL A 22 9.16 -33.50 -30.47
C VAL A 22 9.67 -34.34 -31.62
N THR A 23 9.28 -33.99 -32.84
CA THR A 23 9.79 -34.66 -34.04
C THR A 23 11.20 -34.17 -34.39
N LYS A 24 11.91 -34.92 -35.25
CA LYS A 24 13.22 -34.49 -35.77
C LYS A 24 13.13 -33.16 -36.53
N ASP A 25 12.01 -32.90 -37.18
CA ASP A 25 11.79 -31.66 -37.92
C ASP A 25 11.48 -30.48 -36.99
N ASP A 26 10.77 -30.70 -35.89
CA ASP A 26 10.58 -29.69 -34.85
C ASP A 26 11.90 -29.27 -34.21
N TYR A 27 12.75 -30.23 -33.87
CA TYR A 27 14.09 -29.96 -33.34
C TYR A 27 14.94 -29.15 -34.33
N ARG A 28 14.99 -29.56 -35.60
CA ARG A 28 15.72 -28.82 -36.65
C ARG A 28 15.19 -27.39 -36.83
N ARG A 29 13.88 -27.19 -36.69
CA ARG A 29 13.25 -25.87 -36.76
C ARG A 29 13.68 -24.98 -35.59
N GLU A 30 13.74 -25.53 -34.36
CA GLU A 30 14.23 -24.81 -33.18
C GLU A 30 15.70 -24.41 -33.31
N ILE A 31 16.57 -25.33 -33.74
CA ILE A 31 17.99 -25.03 -33.99
C ILE A 31 18.14 -23.93 -35.05
N ARG A 32 17.37 -24.01 -36.16
CA ARG A 32 17.40 -22.98 -37.21
C ARG A 32 16.92 -21.61 -36.71
N SER A 33 16.02 -21.58 -35.73
CA SER A 33 15.54 -20.34 -35.12
C SER A 33 16.56 -19.69 -34.16
N GLY A 34 17.71 -20.32 -33.95
CA GLY A 34 18.80 -19.79 -33.13
C GLY A 34 18.83 -20.32 -31.70
N VAL A 35 18.01 -21.31 -31.36
CA VAL A 35 18.12 -22.03 -30.08
C VAL A 35 19.36 -22.93 -30.13
N SER A 36 20.23 -22.84 -29.13
CA SER A 36 21.40 -23.72 -29.05
C SER A 36 20.98 -25.17 -28.78
N ALA A 37 21.78 -26.13 -29.23
CA ALA A 37 21.48 -27.57 -29.08
C ALA A 37 21.31 -28.01 -27.62
N GLU A 38 21.91 -27.30 -26.67
CA GLU A 38 21.81 -27.55 -25.23
C GLU A 38 20.48 -27.07 -24.62
N HIS A 39 19.79 -26.15 -25.30
CA HIS A 39 18.52 -25.58 -24.85
C HIS A 39 17.32 -26.07 -25.64
N ALA A 40 17.53 -26.72 -26.79
CA ALA A 40 16.49 -27.34 -27.59
C ALA A 40 16.07 -28.71 -27.03
N LEU A 41 14.78 -29.01 -27.09
CA LEU A 41 14.28 -30.32 -26.67
C LEU A 41 14.70 -31.38 -27.70
N GLN A 42 15.46 -32.39 -27.27
CA GLN A 42 15.88 -33.47 -28.14
C GLN A 42 14.68 -34.21 -28.75
N PRO A 43 14.76 -34.74 -29.98
CA PRO A 43 13.67 -35.51 -30.57
C PRO A 43 13.25 -36.67 -29.68
N GLY A 44 11.96 -36.81 -29.42
CA GLY A 44 11.42 -37.84 -28.53
C GLY A 44 10.18 -37.39 -27.75
N ARG A 45 9.74 -38.26 -26.84
CA ARG A 45 8.56 -38.05 -26.01
C ARG A 45 8.97 -37.48 -24.65
N HIS A 46 8.59 -36.24 -24.38
CA HIS A 46 8.88 -35.53 -23.14
C HIS A 46 7.65 -35.46 -22.25
N VAL A 47 7.79 -35.85 -20.98
CA VAL A 47 6.68 -35.82 -20.01
C VAL A 47 6.97 -34.78 -18.94
N PHE A 48 6.20 -33.71 -18.95
CA PHE A 48 6.26 -32.64 -17.96
C PHE A 48 5.13 -32.78 -16.95
N ARG A 49 5.38 -32.43 -15.69
CA ARG A 49 4.31 -32.30 -14.69
C ARG A 49 3.91 -30.83 -14.55
N ARG A 50 2.64 -30.49 -14.80
CA ARG A 50 2.10 -29.16 -14.52
C ARG A 50 2.25 -28.88 -13.02
N GLY A 51 2.89 -27.77 -12.68
CA GLY A 51 3.15 -27.41 -11.29
C GLY A 51 4.30 -28.20 -10.62
N GLY A 52 5.05 -29.03 -11.36
CA GLY A 52 6.19 -29.77 -10.80
C GLY A 52 7.27 -28.87 -10.21
N PHE A 53 7.43 -27.64 -10.72
CA PHE A 53 8.31 -26.63 -10.13
C PHE A 53 7.85 -26.22 -8.72
N LYS A 54 6.56 -25.91 -8.53
CA LYS A 54 5.99 -25.59 -7.21
C LYS A 54 6.08 -26.78 -6.26
N ALA A 55 5.87 -28.01 -6.76
CA ALA A 55 5.99 -29.22 -5.94
C ALA A 55 7.42 -29.50 -5.46
N ARG A 56 8.45 -29.13 -6.24
CA ARG A 56 9.87 -29.26 -5.86
C ARG A 56 10.35 -28.13 -4.94
N HIS A 57 9.62 -27.04 -4.89
CA HIS A 57 9.93 -25.87 -4.08
C HIS A 57 8.72 -25.46 -3.23
N PRO A 58 8.35 -26.28 -2.23
CA PRO A 58 7.22 -25.99 -1.36
C PRO A 58 7.40 -24.68 -0.56
N ASP A 59 8.65 -24.29 -0.32
CA ASP A 59 9.01 -23.08 0.43
C ASP A 59 8.99 -21.80 -0.43
N LEU A 60 8.79 -21.92 -1.76
CA LEU A 60 8.62 -20.76 -2.63
C LEU A 60 7.20 -20.21 -2.49
N ASP A 61 6.98 -19.44 -1.44
CA ASP A 61 5.79 -18.61 -1.25
C ASP A 61 5.90 -17.36 -2.14
N VAL A 62 5.42 -17.49 -3.37
CA VAL A 62 5.42 -16.41 -4.38
C VAL A 62 4.58 -15.22 -3.91
N GLU A 63 3.60 -15.43 -3.02
CA GLU A 63 2.74 -14.36 -2.49
C GLU A 63 3.43 -13.56 -1.38
N LYS A 64 4.32 -14.20 -0.60
CA LYS A 64 5.14 -13.54 0.42
C LYS A 64 6.49 -13.04 -0.09
N ALA A 65 6.81 -13.26 -1.36
CA ALA A 65 8.03 -12.73 -1.95
C ALA A 65 8.00 -11.19 -1.90
N PRO A 66 9.09 -10.52 -1.46
CA PRO A 66 9.12 -9.07 -1.37
C PRO A 66 9.03 -8.45 -2.77
N VAL A 67 7.86 -7.92 -3.11
CA VAL A 67 7.63 -7.21 -4.37
C VAL A 67 8.31 -5.84 -4.28
N LYS A 68 9.43 -5.67 -4.99
CA LYS A 68 10.11 -4.38 -5.11
C LYS A 68 9.37 -3.52 -6.13
N VAL A 69 8.68 -2.49 -5.65
CA VAL A 69 8.03 -1.49 -6.50
C VAL A 69 8.98 -0.32 -6.75
N ARG A 70 9.19 0.03 -8.03
CA ARG A 70 9.93 1.25 -8.40
C ARG A 70 8.98 2.44 -8.42
N VAL A 71 9.28 3.44 -7.62
CA VAL A 71 8.55 4.70 -7.56
C VAL A 71 9.46 5.80 -8.14
N ASN A 72 8.89 6.67 -8.99
CA ASN A 72 9.56 7.87 -9.47
C ASN A 72 8.82 9.09 -8.92
N ILE A 73 9.46 9.82 -8.01
CA ILE A 73 8.92 11.03 -7.37
C ILE A 73 9.98 12.11 -7.34
N TYR A 74 9.55 13.36 -7.38
CA TYR A 74 10.41 14.49 -7.06
C TYR A 74 10.45 14.66 -5.55
N LEU A 75 11.66 14.77 -5.01
CA LEU A 75 11.92 15.12 -3.62
C LEU A 75 12.67 16.44 -3.59
N ASP A 76 12.40 17.25 -2.57
CA ASP A 76 13.09 18.50 -2.37
C ASP A 76 14.59 18.26 -2.15
N ARG A 77 15.38 19.23 -2.60
CA ARG A 77 16.84 19.13 -2.64
C ARG A 77 17.44 18.96 -1.24
N ASP A 78 16.94 19.71 -0.28
CA ASP A 78 17.37 19.68 1.12
C ASP A 78 17.16 18.29 1.77
N ILE A 79 16.05 17.62 1.47
CA ILE A 79 15.77 16.26 1.93
C ILE A 79 16.79 15.27 1.34
N VAL A 80 17.04 15.37 0.04
CA VAL A 80 18.02 14.49 -0.64
C VAL A 80 19.43 14.72 -0.08
N ASP A 81 19.82 15.96 0.11
CA ASP A 81 21.14 16.34 0.61
C ASP A 81 21.32 15.90 2.07
N TYR A 82 20.30 16.04 2.92
CA TYR A 82 20.30 15.53 4.29
C TYR A 82 20.60 14.03 4.37
N PHE A 83 19.90 13.19 3.58
CA PHE A 83 20.13 11.75 3.60
C PHE A 83 21.46 11.35 2.95
N LYS A 84 21.94 12.11 1.96
CA LYS A 84 23.27 11.90 1.37
C LYS A 84 24.37 12.18 2.38
N ASP A 85 24.27 13.28 3.12
CA ASP A 85 25.27 13.65 4.14
C ASP A 85 25.29 12.62 5.27
N ARG A 86 24.13 12.18 5.74
CA ARG A 86 24.04 11.11 6.74
C ARG A 86 24.64 9.78 6.25
N ALA A 87 24.56 9.49 4.95
CA ALA A 87 25.14 8.28 4.37
C ALA A 87 26.67 8.33 4.21
N LYS A 88 27.31 9.50 4.38
CA LYS A 88 28.79 9.63 4.35
C LYS A 88 29.44 9.12 5.64
N SER A 89 28.68 9.00 6.73
CA SER A 89 29.21 8.52 8.01
C SER A 89 29.66 7.06 7.94
N PRO A 90 30.75 6.68 8.63
CA PRO A 90 31.16 5.29 8.76
C PRO A 90 30.02 4.44 9.31
N HIS A 91 29.81 3.25 8.71
CA HIS A 91 28.72 2.32 9.06
C HIS A 91 27.29 2.81 8.80
N ALA A 92 27.09 3.97 8.15
CA ALA A 92 25.75 4.42 7.77
C ALA A 92 25.18 3.59 6.61
N ALA A 93 23.87 3.35 6.67
CA ALA A 93 23.15 2.77 5.53
C ALA A 93 23.13 3.75 4.35
N LYS A 94 22.98 3.24 3.12
CA LYS A 94 22.82 4.09 1.93
C LYS A 94 21.60 5.02 2.08
N TYR A 95 21.66 6.22 1.50
CA TYR A 95 20.60 7.22 1.60
C TYR A 95 19.21 6.67 1.20
N GLN A 96 19.14 5.83 0.16
CA GLN A 96 17.89 5.18 -0.26
C GLN A 96 17.33 4.24 0.83
N THR A 97 18.19 3.45 1.49
CA THR A 97 17.79 2.57 2.60
C THR A 97 17.26 3.40 3.77
N GLN A 98 17.90 4.53 4.06
CA GLN A 98 17.45 5.44 5.12
C GLN A 98 16.06 6.02 4.80
N ILE A 99 15.83 6.47 3.57
CA ILE A 99 14.52 6.95 3.12
C ILE A 99 13.46 5.86 3.27
N ASN A 100 13.74 4.65 2.80
CA ASN A 100 12.80 3.53 2.92
C ASN A 100 12.47 3.20 4.38
N ASN A 101 13.46 3.24 5.29
CA ASN A 101 13.24 3.01 6.70
C ASN A 101 12.40 4.12 7.34
N ALA A 102 12.66 5.39 7.00
CA ALA A 102 11.86 6.51 7.48
C ALA A 102 10.39 6.40 7.02
N LEU A 103 10.16 6.01 5.76
CA LEU A 103 8.81 5.79 5.23
C LEU A 103 8.09 4.63 5.95
N ARG A 104 8.80 3.53 6.24
CA ARG A 104 8.24 2.41 7.01
C ARG A 104 7.85 2.84 8.42
N SER A 105 8.76 3.50 9.14
CA SER A 105 8.48 3.99 10.49
C SER A 105 7.27 4.93 10.53
N LEU A 106 7.07 5.76 9.51
CA LEU A 106 5.88 6.62 9.42
C LEU A 106 4.59 5.82 9.23
N VAL A 107 4.61 4.78 8.40
CA VAL A 107 3.45 3.90 8.20
C VAL A 107 3.16 3.16 9.49
N ASP A 108 4.17 2.51 10.08
CA ASP A 108 4.02 1.74 11.32
C ASP A 108 3.47 2.62 12.44
N THR A 109 4.03 3.82 12.64
CA THR A 109 3.55 4.77 13.67
C THR A 109 2.10 5.19 13.43
N LYS A 110 1.70 5.45 12.18
CA LYS A 110 0.30 5.79 11.85
C LYS A 110 -0.64 4.62 12.13
N THR A 111 -0.23 3.41 11.77
CA THR A 111 -1.00 2.20 12.02
C THR A 111 -1.13 1.92 13.52
N THR A 112 -0.04 1.98 14.28
CA THR A 112 -0.06 1.85 15.74
C THR A 112 -0.96 2.90 16.38
N ARG A 113 -0.82 4.17 15.98
CA ARG A 113 -1.64 5.26 16.49
C ARG A 113 -3.13 5.06 16.20
N GLN A 114 -3.48 4.57 15.02
CA GLN A 114 -4.87 4.25 14.68
C GLN A 114 -5.42 3.09 15.53
N LEU A 115 -4.62 2.04 15.74
CA LEU A 115 -5.02 0.88 16.55
C LEU A 115 -5.16 1.22 18.04
N GLU A 116 -4.30 2.09 18.57
CA GLU A 116 -4.36 2.52 19.98
C GLU A 116 -5.61 3.39 20.27
N PHE A 117 -6.02 4.22 19.31
CA PHE A 117 -7.16 5.13 19.51
C PHE A 117 -8.50 4.57 19.04
N ALA A 118 -8.52 3.55 18.18
CA ALA A 118 -9.75 2.87 17.78
C ALA A 118 -10.62 2.42 18.97
N PRO A 119 -10.10 1.70 19.99
CA PRO A 119 -10.90 1.29 21.13
C PRO A 119 -11.31 2.45 22.06
N LEU A 120 -10.56 3.56 22.07
CA LEU A 120 -10.94 4.75 22.83
C LEU A 120 -12.10 5.49 22.17
N ILE A 121 -12.13 5.58 20.84
CA ILE A 121 -13.19 6.25 20.10
C ILE A 121 -14.51 5.47 20.21
N GLU A 122 -14.44 4.15 20.36
CA GLU A 122 -15.60 3.26 20.55
C GLU A 122 -16.02 3.12 22.03
N SER A 123 -15.27 3.68 22.98
CA SER A 123 -15.56 3.59 24.40
C SER A 123 -16.55 4.69 24.84
N ASP A 124 -17.70 4.27 25.35
CA ASP A 124 -18.73 5.19 25.89
C ASP A 124 -18.22 6.01 27.10
N ASP A 125 -17.37 5.42 27.93
CA ASP A 125 -16.75 6.11 29.07
C ASP A 125 -15.86 7.26 28.60
N PHE A 126 -15.09 7.04 27.54
CA PHE A 126 -14.23 8.07 26.95
C PHE A 126 -15.06 9.18 26.29
N ILE A 127 -16.10 8.82 25.53
CA ILE A 127 -17.01 9.79 24.89
C ILE A 127 -17.68 10.66 25.96
N THR A 128 -18.14 10.05 27.05
CA THR A 128 -18.77 10.75 28.17
C THR A 128 -17.79 11.71 28.84
N ALA A 129 -16.58 11.26 29.15
CA ALA A 129 -15.54 12.10 29.75
C ALA A 129 -15.14 13.29 28.84
N VAL A 130 -15.07 13.09 27.53
CA VAL A 130 -14.82 14.16 26.55
C VAL A 130 -15.99 15.14 26.50
N ALA A 131 -17.23 14.66 26.47
CA ALA A 131 -18.43 15.49 26.46
C ALA A 131 -18.51 16.39 27.71
N GLU A 132 -18.22 15.84 28.89
CA GLU A 132 -18.16 16.59 30.14
C GLU A 132 -17.06 17.66 30.13
N ARG A 133 -15.86 17.32 29.61
CA ARG A 133 -14.73 18.25 29.49
C ARG A 133 -15.06 19.44 28.57
N VAL A 134 -15.73 19.17 27.44
CA VAL A 134 -16.16 20.21 26.50
C VAL A 134 -17.24 21.10 27.13
N ALA A 135 -18.21 20.53 27.84
CA ALA A 135 -19.25 21.27 28.55
C ALA A 135 -18.70 22.20 29.63
N GLN A 136 -17.71 21.75 30.43
CA GLN A 136 -17.03 22.59 31.42
C GLN A 136 -16.28 23.77 30.77
N LYS A 137 -15.60 23.53 29.64
CA LYS A 137 -14.85 24.57 28.93
C LYS A 137 -15.77 25.62 28.29
N GLY A 138 -16.95 25.21 27.81
CA GLY A 138 -17.99 26.12 27.31
C GLY A 138 -18.56 27.03 28.41
N ARG A 139 -18.78 26.50 29.62
CA ARG A 139 -19.26 27.28 30.78
C ARG A 139 -18.28 28.33 31.26
N SER A 140 -16.97 28.09 31.14
CA SER A 140 -15.92 29.06 31.51
C SER A 140 -15.73 30.22 30.53
N ARG A 141 -16.33 30.15 29.33
CA ARG A 141 -16.25 31.19 28.28
C ARG A 141 -17.48 32.10 28.20
N SER A 142 -18.42 32.01 29.14
CA SER A 142 -19.50 32.99 29.23
C SER A 142 -18.94 34.35 29.67
N THR A 143 -18.62 35.18 28.69
CA THR A 143 -18.27 36.59 28.89
C THR A 143 -19.35 37.26 29.74
N PRO A 144 -19.01 38.01 30.81
CA PRO A 144 -20.02 38.67 31.63
C PRO A 144 -20.76 39.70 30.77
N ALA A 145 -22.08 39.55 30.68
CA ALA A 145 -22.94 40.52 30.00
C ALA A 145 -22.74 41.90 30.65
N LYS A 146 -22.14 42.82 29.88
CA LYS A 146 -21.90 44.21 30.28
C LYS A 146 -23.25 44.88 30.57
N ARG A 147 -23.63 44.96 31.85
CA ARG A 147 -24.82 45.70 32.30
C ARG A 147 -24.71 47.15 31.81
N ARG A 148 -25.57 47.55 30.87
CA ARG A 148 -25.73 48.95 30.46
C ARG A 148 -26.36 49.70 31.64
N PRO A 149 -25.76 50.81 32.12
CA PRO A 149 -26.46 51.68 33.05
C PRO A 149 -27.64 52.33 32.33
N THR A 150 -28.81 52.26 32.94
CA THR A 150 -30.03 52.93 32.49
C THR A 150 -29.84 54.44 32.52
N ALA A 151 -30.06 55.09 31.38
CA ALA A 151 -30.03 56.54 31.29
C ALA A 151 -31.16 57.13 32.15
N LYS A 152 -30.76 57.98 33.10
CA LYS A 152 -31.65 58.77 33.95
C LYS A 152 -32.45 59.72 33.06
N THR A 153 -33.76 59.54 33.04
CA THR A 153 -34.74 60.53 32.56
C THR A 153 -34.56 61.84 33.34
N MET A 154 -34.29 62.94 32.65
CA MET A 154 -34.42 64.30 33.19
C MET A 154 -35.62 64.98 32.53
N PRO A 155 -36.50 65.65 33.29
CA PRO A 155 -37.69 66.29 32.74
C PRO A 155 -37.36 67.64 32.10
N ALA A 156 -38.20 68.00 31.13
CA ALA A 156 -38.18 69.24 30.40
C ALA A 156 -38.26 70.47 31.32
N ALA A 157 -37.34 71.41 31.13
CA ALA A 157 -37.50 72.78 31.62
C ALA A 157 -37.89 73.67 30.44
N ARG A 158 -39.12 74.16 30.54
CA ARG A 158 -39.77 75.21 29.77
C ARG A 158 -39.15 76.57 30.14
N ASN A 159 -39.31 77.57 29.26
CA ASN A 159 -39.08 79.03 29.37
C ASN A 159 -38.05 79.50 28.32
N SER A 160 -38.26 80.54 27.51
CA SER A 160 -39.31 81.58 27.44
C SER A 160 -39.35 82.08 25.99
#